data_AF-A0A6J8A467-F1
#
_entry.id   AF-A0A6J8A467-F1
#
_cell.length_a   1.000
_cell.length_b   1.000
_cell.length_c   1.000
_cell.angle_alpha   90.00
_cell.angle_beta   90.00
_cell.angle_gamma   90.00
#
_symmetry.space_group_name_H-M   'P 1'
#
loop_
_entity.id
_entity.type
_entity.pdbx_description
1 polymer ?
#
loop_
_entity_poly.entity_id
_entity_poly.type
_entity_poly.pdbx_seq_one_letter_code
_entity_poly.pdbx_strand_id
1 'polypeptide(L)'
;MEGRRVVELDVMAREMYCCRCNLPLHLSNTVGERLYGLASVLLIKCDNSACLATTDVHTGKRTPNGSYCINSKVAIGMTHAGMGPSHVNNFLTECNLPPISDTTLRKKEKEFSKTIHDVAMTSCREAQHQEILLSHGKIFSNNDPWVVLLQLCYGDPTTSKIATVDKNKNKLKCPKLLNFKQELTEIWNEVTG
;
A
#
# COMPACT_ATOMS: atom_id res chain seq x y z
N MET A 1 5.98 -11.83 26.01
CA MET A 1 6.20 -11.17 24.71
C MET A 1 6.41 -9.70 25.00
N GLU A 2 7.49 -9.12 24.49
CA GLU A 2 7.78 -7.70 24.69
C GLU A 2 7.68 -6.93 23.38
N GLY A 3 7.34 -5.65 23.49
CA GLY A 3 7.14 -4.74 22.37
C GLY A 3 5.72 -4.73 21.78
N ARG A 4 5.52 -3.86 20.80
CA ARG A 4 4.29 -3.71 20.03
C ARG A 4 4.35 -4.56 18.76
N ARG A 5 3.19 -4.87 18.18
CA ARG A 5 3.07 -5.60 16.91
C ARG A 5 2.12 -4.89 15.97
N VAL A 6 2.38 -5.03 14.67
CA VAL A 6 1.46 -4.60 13.62
C VAL A 6 0.54 -5.78 13.29
N VAL A 7 -0.77 -5.56 13.42
CA VAL A 7 -1.79 -6.60 13.29
C VAL A 7 -2.91 -6.11 12.37
N GLU A 8 -3.33 -6.96 11.44
CA GLU A 8 -4.60 -6.81 10.72
C GLU A 8 -5.71 -7.45 11.56
N LEU A 9 -6.49 -6.60 12.24
CA LEU A 9 -7.46 -7.03 13.25
C LEU A 9 -8.53 -7.98 12.69
N ASP A 10 -8.95 -7.79 11.45
CA ASP A 10 -9.94 -8.62 10.75
C ASP A 10 -9.40 -10.04 10.44
N VAL A 11 -8.12 -10.15 10.09
CA VAL A 11 -7.45 -11.44 9.86
C VAL A 11 -7.29 -12.15 11.20
N MET A 12 -6.72 -11.47 12.19
CA MET A 12 -6.50 -12.06 13.51
C MET A 12 -7.83 -12.52 14.12
N ALA A 13 -8.88 -11.69 14.09
CA ALA A 13 -10.17 -12.04 14.68
C ALA A 13 -10.79 -13.32 14.09
N ARG A 14 -10.60 -13.57 12.79
CA ARG A 14 -11.07 -14.81 12.12
C ARG A 14 -10.26 -16.04 12.53
N GLU A 15 -8.98 -15.85 12.85
CA GLU A 15 -8.05 -16.91 13.25
C GLU A 15 -8.11 -17.21 14.77
N MET A 16 -8.83 -16.41 15.55
CA MET A 16 -8.93 -16.52 17.02
C MET A 16 -9.87 -17.66 17.49
N TYR A 17 -9.85 -18.81 16.82
CA TYR A 17 -10.61 -20.00 17.15
C TYR A 17 -9.69 -21.22 17.17
N CYS A 18 -9.90 -22.10 18.15
CA CYS A 18 -9.06 -23.29 18.28
C CYS A 18 -9.19 -24.21 17.05
N CYS A 19 -8.05 -24.61 16.48
CA CYS A 19 -8.01 -25.48 15.30
C CYS A 19 -8.62 -26.88 15.51
N ARG A 20 -8.92 -27.29 16.75
CA ARG A 20 -9.52 -28.59 17.07
C ARG A 20 -10.97 -28.50 17.52
N CYS A 21 -11.27 -27.68 18.53
CA CYS A 21 -12.61 -27.62 19.11
C CYS A 21 -13.40 -26.37 18.71
N ASN A 22 -12.82 -25.50 17.88
CA ASN A 22 -13.45 -24.27 17.38
C ASN A 22 -13.98 -23.31 18.46
N LEU A 23 -13.50 -23.43 19.70
CA LEU A 23 -13.80 -22.48 20.76
C LEU A 23 -12.94 -21.23 20.61
N PRO A 24 -13.46 -20.05 21.01
CA PRO A 24 -12.68 -18.81 21.00
C PRO A 24 -11.38 -18.95 21.80
N LEU A 25 -10.30 -18.41 21.25
CA LEU A 25 -9.01 -18.33 21.91
C LEU A 25 -8.90 -17.02 22.68
N HIS A 26 -8.06 -17.00 23.72
CA HIS A 26 -7.79 -15.78 24.49
C HIS A 26 -6.31 -15.42 24.38
N LEU A 27 -6.03 -14.14 24.10
CA LEU A 27 -4.66 -13.65 23.85
C LEU A 27 -3.73 -13.84 25.07
N SER A 28 -4.26 -13.88 26.30
CA SER A 28 -3.42 -14.14 27.49
C SER A 28 -2.78 -15.52 27.47
N ASN A 29 -3.32 -16.47 26.69
CA ASN A 29 -2.83 -17.84 26.63
C ASN A 29 -1.84 -18.06 25.49
N THR A 30 -1.26 -16.96 25.00
CA THR A 30 -0.23 -17.04 23.99
C THR A 30 1.04 -17.60 24.63
N VAL A 31 1.46 -18.77 24.16
CA VAL A 31 2.63 -19.52 24.66
C VAL A 31 3.89 -19.23 23.86
N GLY A 32 3.76 -18.65 22.67
CA GLY A 32 4.90 -18.32 21.82
C GLY A 32 4.53 -17.45 20.63
N GLU A 33 5.55 -16.93 19.96
CA GLU A 33 5.40 -16.08 18.77
C GLU A 33 6.48 -16.43 17.75
N ARG A 34 6.11 -16.45 16.46
CA ARG A 34 7.04 -16.51 15.34
C ARG A 34 6.94 -15.23 14.52
N LEU A 35 8.07 -14.54 14.35
CA LEU A 35 8.16 -13.32 13.57
C LEU A 35 8.53 -13.61 12.12
N TYR A 36 7.85 -12.94 11.19
CA TYR A 36 8.09 -13.01 9.75
C TYR A 36 8.20 -11.58 9.19
N GLY A 37 9.32 -10.92 9.48
CA GLY A 37 9.46 -9.47 9.27
C GLY A 37 8.59 -8.72 10.27
N LEU A 38 7.68 -7.86 9.78
CA LEU A 38 6.72 -7.14 10.62
C LEU A 38 5.46 -7.94 10.97
N ALA A 39 5.26 -9.10 10.34
CA ALA A 39 4.13 -9.98 10.64
C ALA A 39 4.47 -10.97 11.76
N SER A 40 3.43 -11.43 12.46
CA SER A 40 3.56 -12.39 13.55
C SER A 40 2.62 -13.58 13.36
N VAL A 41 3.02 -14.73 13.88
CA VAL A 41 2.14 -15.88 14.14
C VAL A 41 2.17 -16.13 15.63
N LEU A 42 1.03 -15.95 16.28
CA LEU A 42 0.87 -16.18 17.70
C LEU A 42 0.52 -17.65 17.92
N LEU A 43 1.24 -18.33 18.80
CA LEU A 43 0.91 -19.69 19.22
C LEU A 43 0.05 -19.60 20.47
N ILE A 44 -1.25 -19.84 20.34
CA ILE A 44 -2.20 -19.68 21.46
C ILE A 44 -2.72 -21.04 21.89
N LYS A 45 -2.59 -21.33 23.20
CA LYS A 45 -3.10 -22.55 23.79
C LYS A 45 -4.59 -22.40 24.08
N CYS A 46 -5.36 -23.42 23.73
CA CYS A 46 -6.78 -23.50 24.06
C CYS A 46 -6.98 -23.77 25.56
N ASP A 47 -7.87 -23.01 26.20
CA ASP A 47 -8.19 -23.15 27.63
C ASP A 47 -9.14 -24.30 27.95
N ASN A 48 -9.74 -24.92 26.93
CA ASN A 48 -10.56 -26.09 27.15
C ASN A 48 -9.67 -27.24 27.66
N SER A 49 -9.94 -27.68 28.88
CA SER A 49 -9.19 -28.73 29.61
C SER A 49 -9.16 -30.06 28.85
N ALA A 50 -10.18 -30.35 28.03
CA ALA A 50 -10.22 -31.56 27.20
C ALA A 50 -9.43 -31.42 25.88
N CYS A 51 -9.14 -30.20 25.42
CA CYS A 51 -8.51 -29.94 24.12
C CYS A 51 -7.02 -29.63 24.25
N LEU A 52 -6.68 -28.59 25.02
CA LEU A 52 -5.33 -28.07 25.28
C LEU A 52 -4.44 -27.86 24.02
N ALA A 53 -5.03 -27.85 22.83
CA ALA A 53 -4.31 -27.71 21.58
C ALA A 53 -3.72 -26.30 21.44
N THR A 54 -2.56 -26.21 20.83
CA THR A 54 -1.94 -24.94 20.45
C THR A 54 -2.31 -24.63 19.00
N THR A 55 -2.89 -23.45 18.77
CA THR A 55 -3.31 -22.99 17.45
C THR A 55 -2.38 -21.88 16.98
N ASP A 56 -2.01 -21.92 15.71
CA ASP A 56 -1.30 -20.84 15.03
C ASP A 56 -2.32 -19.77 14.62
N VAL A 57 -2.20 -18.59 15.19
CA VAL A 57 -3.05 -17.43 14.88
C VAL A 57 -2.25 -16.44 14.05
N HIS A 58 -2.63 -16.30 12.78
CA HIS A 58 -1.97 -15.39 11.86
C HIS A 58 -2.44 -13.94 12.08
N THR A 59 -1.51 -12.99 12.18
CA THR A 59 -1.85 -11.58 12.47
C THR A 59 -1.94 -10.69 11.23
N GLY A 60 -1.84 -11.24 10.03
CA GLY A 60 -1.79 -10.45 8.80
C GLY A 60 -2.01 -11.26 7.54
N LYS A 61 -2.41 -10.58 6.46
CA LYS A 61 -2.67 -11.22 5.17
C LYS A 61 -1.39 -11.74 4.52
N ARG A 62 -1.56 -12.78 3.72
CA ARG A 62 -0.51 -13.37 2.90
C ARG A 62 -0.80 -13.12 1.43
N THR A 63 0.25 -12.83 0.67
CA THR A 63 0.23 -12.78 -0.78
C THR A 63 0.10 -14.20 -1.36
N PRO A 64 -0.27 -14.36 -2.64
CA PRO A 64 -0.39 -15.69 -3.28
C PRO A 64 0.90 -16.52 -3.25
N ASN A 65 2.06 -15.86 -3.22
CA ASN A 65 3.39 -16.49 -3.10
C ASN A 65 3.80 -16.77 -1.63
N GLY A 66 2.89 -16.61 -0.66
CA GLY A 66 3.07 -16.99 0.74
C GLY A 66 3.80 -15.96 1.63
N SER A 67 4.18 -14.80 1.10
CA SER A 67 4.78 -13.70 1.88
C SER A 67 3.72 -12.92 2.65
N TYR A 68 4.05 -12.36 3.81
CA TYR A 68 3.14 -11.43 4.47
C TYR A 68 3.08 -10.09 3.73
N CYS A 69 1.86 -9.59 3.52
CA CYS A 69 1.62 -8.35 2.79
C CYS A 69 2.34 -7.16 3.45
N ILE A 70 2.33 -7.07 4.79
CA ILE A 70 2.96 -5.98 5.54
C ILE A 70 4.45 -5.76 5.20
N ASN A 71 5.19 -6.82 4.85
CA ASN A 71 6.59 -6.70 4.47
C ASN A 71 6.77 -6.01 3.11
N SER A 72 5.84 -6.24 2.18
CA SER A 72 5.78 -5.50 0.92
C SER A 72 5.37 -4.04 1.17
N LYS A 73 4.38 -3.83 2.05
CA LYS A 73 3.87 -2.50 2.41
C LYS A 73 4.95 -1.59 3.00
N VAL A 74 5.74 -2.10 3.94
CA VAL A 74 6.84 -1.33 4.54
C VAL A 74 7.95 -1.03 3.53
N ALA A 75 8.27 -1.97 2.62
CA ALA A 75 9.26 -1.73 1.58
C ALA A 75 8.81 -0.64 0.59
N ILE A 76 7.54 -0.65 0.17
CA ILE A 76 6.97 0.41 -0.67
C ILE A 76 7.00 1.75 0.09
N GLY A 77 6.59 1.75 1.37
CA GLY A 77 6.65 2.95 2.22
C GLY A 77 8.08 3.49 2.37
N MET A 78 9.05 2.60 2.53
CA MET A 78 10.47 2.92 2.59
C MET A 78 10.94 3.62 1.31
N THR A 79 10.66 3.04 0.14
CA THR A 79 11.03 3.62 -1.17
C THR A 79 10.32 4.96 -1.40
N HIS A 80 9.01 5.03 -1.14
CA HIS A 80 8.22 6.26 -1.32
C HIS A 80 8.71 7.40 -0.41
N ALA A 81 9.13 7.08 0.82
CA ALA A 81 9.65 8.07 1.76
C ALA A 81 11.15 8.41 1.53
N GLY A 82 11.82 7.82 0.54
CA GLY A 82 13.26 7.99 0.33
C GLY A 82 14.09 7.47 1.51
N MET A 83 13.59 6.48 2.24
CA MET A 83 14.27 5.89 3.39
C MET A 83 15.11 4.69 2.97
N GLY A 84 16.27 4.51 3.62
CA GLY A 84 17.00 3.24 3.57
C GLY A 84 16.57 2.29 4.69
N PRO A 85 16.99 1.01 4.64
CA PRO A 85 16.68 0.03 5.69
C PRO A 85 16.99 0.48 7.12
N SER A 86 18.13 1.15 7.32
CA SER A 86 18.53 1.68 8.63
C SER A 86 17.55 2.74 9.15
N HIS A 87 17.05 3.63 8.29
CA HIS A 87 16.06 4.63 8.70
C HIS A 87 14.76 3.96 9.15
N VAL A 88 14.33 2.90 8.45
CA VAL A 88 13.12 2.14 8.81
C VAL A 88 13.31 1.44 10.15
N ASN A 89 14.42 0.74 10.33
CA ASN A 89 14.68 0.03 11.59
C ASN A 89 14.85 0.97 12.79
N ASN A 90 15.46 2.14 12.61
CA ASN A 90 15.51 3.15 13.65
C ASN A 90 14.09 3.61 14.02
N PHE A 91 13.27 3.96 13.03
CA PHE A 91 11.87 4.35 13.27
C PHE A 91 11.05 3.27 13.98
N LEU A 92 11.18 2.01 13.57
CA LEU A 92 10.49 0.88 14.20
C LEU A 92 10.94 0.69 15.65
N THR A 93 12.24 0.80 15.91
CA THR A 93 12.81 0.69 17.26
C THR A 93 12.27 1.79 18.18
N GLU A 94 12.23 3.04 17.71
CA GLU A 94 11.64 4.17 18.46
C GLU A 94 10.14 3.94 18.75
N CYS A 95 9.43 3.24 17.86
CA CYS A 95 8.03 2.86 18.06
C CYS A 95 7.84 1.63 18.95
N ASN A 96 8.92 1.02 19.45
CA ASN A 96 8.93 -0.27 20.15
C ASN A 96 8.31 -1.42 19.30
N LEU A 97 8.58 -1.41 18.00
CA LEU A 97 8.20 -2.46 17.04
C LEU A 97 9.43 -3.33 16.71
N PRO A 98 9.24 -4.62 16.39
CA PRO A 98 10.34 -5.49 16.02
C PRO A 98 11.01 -5.00 14.72
N PRO A 99 12.35 -5.06 14.62
CA PRO A 99 13.05 -4.67 13.41
C PRO A 99 12.80 -5.68 12.29
N ILE A 100 12.96 -5.22 11.05
CA ILE A 100 12.90 -6.06 9.85
C ILE A 100 14.30 -6.19 9.25
N SER A 101 14.67 -7.40 8.82
CA SER A 101 15.99 -7.62 8.22
C SER A 101 16.19 -6.83 6.93
N ASP A 102 17.35 -6.21 6.78
CA ASP A 102 17.77 -5.50 5.57
C ASP A 102 17.65 -6.35 4.32
N THR A 103 17.96 -7.65 4.42
CA THR A 103 17.82 -8.62 3.32
C THR A 103 16.36 -8.76 2.87
N THR A 104 15.42 -8.79 3.80
CA THR A 104 13.97 -8.83 3.49
C THR A 104 13.52 -7.55 2.83
N LEU A 105 13.92 -6.38 3.38
CA LEU A 105 13.59 -5.08 2.81
C LEU A 105 14.15 -4.93 1.39
N ARG A 106 15.42 -5.24 1.17
CA ARG A 106 16.05 -5.16 -0.16
C ARG A 106 15.44 -6.13 -1.16
N LYS A 107 15.09 -7.35 -0.73
CA LYS A 107 14.38 -8.31 -1.57
C LYS A 107 13.03 -7.74 -2.03
N LYS A 108 12.28 -7.13 -1.11
CA LYS A 108 10.98 -6.52 -1.41
C LYS A 108 11.09 -5.26 -2.25
N GLU A 109 12.04 -4.38 -1.95
CA GLU A 109 12.38 -3.22 -2.77
C GLU A 109 12.67 -3.63 -4.22
N LYS A 110 13.49 -4.67 -4.43
CA LYS A 110 13.81 -5.20 -5.76
C LYS A 110 12.59 -5.79 -6.47
N GLU A 111 11.69 -6.45 -5.74
CA GLU A 111 10.43 -7.01 -6.27
C GLU A 111 9.56 -5.92 -6.91
N PHE A 112 9.48 -4.74 -6.30
CA PHE A 112 8.65 -3.62 -6.79
C PHE A 112 9.41 -2.63 -7.68
N SER A 113 10.74 -2.67 -7.72
CA SER A 113 11.58 -1.71 -8.47
C SER A 113 11.17 -1.60 -9.94
N LYS A 114 10.86 -2.74 -10.59
CA LYS A 114 10.44 -2.76 -11.99
C LYS A 114 9.07 -2.10 -12.16
N THR A 115 8.09 -2.48 -11.34
CA THR A 115 6.73 -1.90 -11.40
C THR A 115 6.75 -0.40 -11.15
N ILE A 116 7.51 0.05 -10.15
CA ILE A 116 7.66 1.49 -9.84
C ILE A 116 8.27 2.23 -11.04
N HIS A 117 9.32 1.67 -11.64
CA HIS A 117 9.95 2.25 -12.82
C HIS A 117 8.98 2.35 -14.01
N ASP A 118 8.23 1.29 -14.30
CA ASP A 118 7.30 1.24 -15.43
C ASP A 118 6.15 2.25 -15.27
N VAL A 119 5.61 2.39 -14.05
CA VAL A 119 4.61 3.41 -13.71
C VAL A 119 5.19 4.82 -13.85
N ALA A 120 6.39 5.07 -13.32
CA ALA A 120 7.06 6.36 -13.44
C ALA A 120 7.31 6.74 -14.91
N MET A 121 7.78 5.78 -15.72
CA MET A 121 8.02 5.98 -17.15
C MET A 121 6.72 6.30 -17.92
N THR A 122 5.65 5.59 -17.61
CA THR A 122 4.33 5.84 -18.22
C THR A 122 3.85 7.25 -17.86
N SER A 123 3.92 7.62 -16.58
CA SER A 123 3.56 8.96 -16.11
C SER A 123 4.38 10.08 -16.77
N CYS A 124 5.70 9.89 -16.91
CA CYS A 124 6.57 10.84 -17.60
C CYS A 124 6.21 10.97 -19.08
N ARG A 125 5.93 9.85 -19.77
CA ARG A 125 5.57 9.84 -21.19
C ARG A 125 4.23 10.56 -21.43
N GLU A 126 3.25 10.33 -20.56
CA GLU A 126 1.95 11.00 -20.63
C GLU A 126 2.08 12.50 -20.36
N ALA A 127 2.88 12.89 -19.36
CA ALA A 127 3.17 14.28 -19.06
C ALA A 127 3.85 14.98 -20.25
N GLN A 128 4.85 14.34 -20.86
CA GLN A 128 5.51 14.84 -22.05
C GLN A 128 4.54 15.02 -23.22
N HIS A 129 3.64 14.06 -23.44
CA HIS A 129 2.64 14.14 -24.50
C HIS A 129 1.66 15.30 -24.26
N GLN A 130 1.23 15.53 -23.01
CA GLN A 130 0.40 16.67 -22.66
C GLN A 130 1.11 18.01 -22.92
N GLU A 131 2.39 18.13 -22.55
CA GLU A 131 3.16 19.34 -22.82
C GLU A 131 3.27 19.64 -24.32
N ILE A 132 3.51 18.60 -25.14
CA ILE A 132 3.53 18.69 -26.60
C ILE A 132 2.18 19.16 -27.17
N LEU A 133 1.06 18.67 -26.64
CA LEU A 133 -0.28 19.08 -27.08
C LEU A 133 -0.56 20.56 -26.75
N LEU A 134 -0.16 20.99 -25.55
CA LEU A 134 -0.33 22.37 -25.09
C LEU A 134 0.60 23.34 -25.84
N SER A 135 1.84 22.92 -26.15
CA SER A 135 2.82 23.77 -26.84
C SER A 135 2.48 23.98 -28.32
N HIS A 136 1.85 23.00 -28.97
CA HIS A 136 1.49 23.09 -30.39
C HIS A 136 0.19 23.84 -30.66
N GLY A 137 -0.50 24.37 -29.65
CA GLY A 137 -1.68 25.23 -29.83
C GLY A 137 -2.75 24.63 -30.75
N LYS A 138 -2.90 23.30 -30.77
CA LYS A 138 -3.99 22.66 -31.50
C LYS A 138 -5.29 22.98 -30.76
N ILE A 139 -5.88 24.12 -31.15
CA ILE A 139 -7.31 24.39 -31.02
C ILE A 139 -7.95 23.32 -31.88
N PHE A 140 -8.33 22.20 -31.27
CA PHE A 140 -9.12 21.21 -31.98
C PHE A 140 -10.42 21.90 -32.40
N SER A 141 -10.76 21.83 -33.69
CA SER A 141 -12.05 22.31 -34.15
C SER A 141 -13.15 21.44 -33.52
N ASN A 142 -14.32 22.01 -33.21
CA ASN A 142 -15.42 21.33 -32.51
C ASN A 142 -15.96 20.06 -33.23
N ASN A 143 -15.47 19.76 -34.44
CA ASN A 143 -15.86 18.60 -35.23
C ASN A 143 -14.80 17.48 -35.23
N ASP A 144 -13.71 17.60 -34.47
CA ASP A 144 -12.71 16.54 -34.33
C ASP A 144 -13.27 15.38 -33.47
N PRO A 145 -13.23 14.11 -33.92
CA PRO A 145 -13.79 12.97 -33.19
C PRO A 145 -13.26 12.81 -31.75
N TRP A 146 -12.01 13.26 -31.52
CA TRP A 146 -11.36 13.23 -30.22
C TRP A 146 -11.85 14.33 -29.27
N VAL A 147 -12.33 15.47 -29.77
CA VAL A 147 -12.98 16.53 -28.97
C VAL A 147 -14.35 16.07 -28.53
N VAL A 148 -15.10 15.44 -29.43
CA VAL A 148 -16.42 14.87 -29.11
C VAL A 148 -16.31 13.79 -28.02
N LEU A 149 -15.25 12.97 -28.05
CA LEU A 149 -14.96 12.00 -26.98
C LEU A 149 -14.63 12.68 -25.64
N LEU A 150 -13.80 13.72 -25.64
CA LEU A 150 -13.47 14.47 -24.42
C LEU A 150 -14.71 15.19 -23.84
N GLN A 151 -15.59 15.71 -24.69
CA GLN A 151 -16.85 16.36 -24.31
C GLN A 151 -17.83 15.40 -23.65
N LEU A 152 -17.94 14.19 -24.19
CA LEU A 152 -18.82 13.13 -23.68
C LEU A 152 -18.28 12.52 -22.38
N CYS A 153 -16.96 12.50 -22.19
CA CYS A 153 -16.33 12.00 -20.97
C CYS A 153 -16.28 13.02 -19.82
N TYR A 154 -16.25 14.33 -20.10
CA TYR A 154 -16.01 15.38 -19.08
C TYR A 154 -17.09 16.48 -18.97
N GLY A 155 -18.11 16.51 -19.84
CA GLY A 155 -19.19 17.51 -19.80
C GLY A 155 -18.86 18.84 -20.50
N ASP A 156 -19.91 19.58 -20.88
CA ASP A 156 -19.97 20.73 -21.81
C ASP A 156 -18.89 21.85 -21.61
N PRO A 157 -18.16 22.27 -22.66
CA PRO A 157 -17.08 23.27 -22.63
C PRO A 157 -17.55 24.71 -22.75
N THR A 158 -18.85 25.01 -22.71
CA THR A 158 -19.35 26.39 -22.70
C THR A 158 -19.00 27.16 -21.40
N THR A 159 -18.40 26.52 -20.41
CA THR A 159 -17.75 27.20 -19.29
C THR A 159 -16.24 27.28 -19.47
N SER A 160 -15.81 27.97 -20.54
CA SER A 160 -14.43 28.43 -20.66
C SER A 160 -14.11 29.41 -19.52
N LYS A 161 -13.49 28.91 -18.46
CA LYS A 161 -12.51 29.69 -17.71
C LYS A 161 -11.14 29.19 -18.12
N ILE A 162 -10.61 29.86 -19.14
CA ILE A 162 -9.19 30.07 -19.35
C ILE A 162 -8.58 30.27 -17.96
N ALA A 163 -7.67 29.39 -17.55
CA ALA A 163 -7.00 29.50 -16.26
C ALA A 163 -6.19 30.81 -16.23
N THR A 164 -6.81 31.87 -15.70
CA THR A 164 -6.10 33.06 -15.26
C THR A 164 -5.29 32.70 -14.01
N VAL A 165 -4.01 33.04 -14.05
CA VAL A 165 -3.10 32.93 -12.91
C VAL A 165 -3.64 33.79 -11.76
N ASP A 166 -4.15 33.14 -10.72
CA ASP A 166 -4.52 33.81 -9.48
C ASP A 166 -3.25 34.02 -8.63
N LYS A 167 -2.85 35.29 -8.48
CA LYS A 167 -1.66 35.71 -7.73
C LYS A 167 -1.82 35.63 -6.20
N ASN A 168 -2.90 35.06 -5.65
CA ASN A 168 -3.17 35.18 -4.22
C ASN A 168 -3.47 33.91 -3.39
N LYS A 169 -3.18 32.69 -3.87
CA LYS A 169 -3.13 31.50 -3.00
C LYS A 169 -2.00 30.54 -3.36
N ASN A 170 -0.95 30.57 -2.56
CA ASN A 170 0.19 29.64 -2.59
C ASN A 170 -0.25 28.19 -2.30
N LYS A 171 -0.75 27.47 -3.31
CA LYS A 171 -0.74 25.99 -3.40
C LYS A 171 -1.22 25.52 -4.78
N LEU A 172 -0.29 25.36 -5.71
CA LEU A 172 -0.47 24.40 -6.80
C LEU A 172 -0.49 23.00 -6.19
N LYS A 173 -1.68 22.42 -5.99
CA LYS A 173 -1.79 20.97 -5.82
C LYS A 173 -1.82 20.36 -7.21
N CYS A 174 -0.68 19.79 -7.63
CA CYS A 174 -0.59 19.03 -8.85
C CYS A 174 -1.63 17.88 -8.82
N PRO A 175 -2.59 17.84 -9.75
CA PRO A 175 -3.56 16.73 -9.84
C PRO A 175 -2.88 15.37 -9.99
N LYS A 176 -1.66 15.33 -10.55
CA LYS A 176 -0.87 14.10 -10.78
C LYS A 176 -0.38 13.43 -9.49
N LEU A 177 -0.13 14.18 -8.41
CA LEU A 177 0.18 13.59 -7.10
C LEU A 177 -1.03 12.92 -6.45
N LEU A 178 -2.24 13.37 -6.80
CA LEU A 178 -3.48 12.76 -6.32
C LEU A 178 -3.78 11.46 -7.08
N ASN A 179 -3.57 11.46 -8.40
CA ASN A 179 -3.71 10.26 -9.25
C ASN A 179 -2.64 9.21 -8.95
N PHE A 180 -1.37 9.59 -8.74
CA PHE A 180 -0.32 8.67 -8.31
C PHE A 180 -0.66 8.00 -6.97
N LYS A 181 -1.28 8.74 -6.06
CA LYS A 181 -1.77 8.19 -4.78
C LYS A 181 -2.94 7.22 -4.99
N GLN A 182 -3.82 7.48 -5.95
CA GLN A 182 -4.93 6.58 -6.31
C GLN A 182 -4.43 5.31 -7.01
N GLU A 183 -3.53 5.41 -7.99
CA GLU A 183 -2.92 4.28 -8.69
C GLU A 183 -2.11 3.39 -7.74
N LEU A 184 -1.35 3.98 -6.82
CA LEU A 184 -0.70 3.21 -5.76
C LEU A 184 -1.70 2.56 -4.81
N THR A 185 -2.89 3.14 -4.62
CA THR A 185 -3.97 2.54 -3.82
C THR A 185 -4.65 1.39 -4.56
N GLU A 186 -4.78 1.47 -5.89
CA GLU A 186 -5.31 0.39 -6.73
C GLU A 186 -4.33 -0.79 -6.84
N ILE A 187 -3.06 -0.52 -7.13
CA ILE A 187 -1.98 -1.52 -7.10
C ILE A 187 -1.88 -2.16 -5.71
N TRP A 188 -2.05 -1.35 -4.65
CA TRP A 188 -2.11 -1.86 -3.29
C TRP A 188 -3.30 -2.79 -3.05
N ASN A 189 -4.49 -2.46 -3.57
CA ASN A 189 -5.67 -3.31 -3.44
C ASN A 189 -5.53 -4.62 -4.23
N GLU A 190 -4.88 -4.62 -5.39
CA GLU A 190 -4.58 -5.83 -6.17
C GLU A 190 -3.56 -6.74 -5.48
N VAL A 191 -2.56 -6.17 -4.80
CA VAL A 191 -1.53 -6.93 -4.08
C VAL A 191 -2.02 -7.42 -2.71
N THR A 192 -3.10 -6.83 -2.17
CA THR A 192 -3.61 -7.11 -0.81
C THR A 192 -5.03 -7.69 -0.76
N GLY A 193 -5.59 -8.04 -1.92
CA GLY A 193 -6.80 -8.85 -2.06
C GLY A 193 -6.71 -10.14 -1.27
#